data_AF-A0A1N7J3A0-F1
#
_entry.id   AF-A0A1N7J3A0-F1
#
_cell.length_a   1.000
_cell.length_b   1.000
_cell.length_c   1.000
_cell.angle_alpha   90.00
_cell.angle_beta   90.00
_cell.angle_gamma   90.00
#
_symmetry.space_group_name_H-M   'P 1'
#
loop_
_entity.id
_entity.type
_entity.pdbx_description
1 polymer ?
#
loop_
_entity_poly.entity_id
_entity_poly.type
_entity_poly.pdbx_seq_one_letter_code
_entity_poly.pdbx_strand_id
1 'polypeptide(L)' 'MNVKHTPTNITHKGQKGGTTGCGTNTNVHSDHWVNTNEKITCDKNGCKN' A
#
# COMPACT_ATOMS: atom_id res chain seq x y z
N MET A 1 5.07 5.66 6.45
CA MET A 1 3.90 4.83 6.83
C MET A 1 3.58 3.93 5.67
N ASN A 2 3.11 2.72 5.96
CA ASN A 2 2.91 1.69 4.95
C ASN A 2 1.43 1.27 4.98
N VAL A 3 0.97 0.71 3.87
CA VAL A 3 -0.41 0.27 3.74
C VAL A 3 -0.43 -1.12 3.14
N LYS A 4 -1.11 -2.05 3.80
CA LYS A 4 -1.25 -3.43 3.36
C LYS A 4 -2.57 -3.61 2.65
N HIS A 5 -2.50 -4.22 1.48
CA HIS A 5 -3.66 -4.71 0.76
C HIS A 5 -4.02 -6.08 1.34
N THR A 6 -5.15 -6.18 2.04
CA THR A 6 -5.59 -7.42 2.70
C THR A 6 -5.81 -8.59 1.73
N PRO A 7 -6.41 -8.44 0.53
CA PRO A 7 -6.67 -9.59 -0.34
C PRO A 7 -5.40 -10.12 -1.03
N THR A 8 -4.38 -9.30 -1.25
CA THR A 8 -3.11 -9.75 -1.87
C THR A 8 -1.97 -9.93 -0.86
N ASN A 9 -2.16 -9.52 0.39
CA ASN A 9 -1.12 -9.45 1.43
C ASN A 9 0.13 -8.65 1.02
N ILE A 10 0.00 -7.71 0.07
CA ILE A 10 1.11 -6.86 -0.39
C ILE A 10 1.10 -5.56 0.41
N THR A 11 2.27 -5.19 0.93
CA THR A 11 2.49 -3.94 1.65
C THR A 11 3.14 -2.92 0.72
N HIS A 12 2.48 -1.79 0.57
CA HIS A 12 2.89 -0.67 -0.26
C HIS A 12 3.40 0.50 0.61
N LYS A 13 4.26 1.34 0.02
CA LYS A 13 4.69 2.62 0.61
C LYS A 13 3.55 3.61 0.51
N GLY A 14 3.02 4.12 1.62
CA GLY A 14 1.90 5.06 1.63
C GLY A 14 0.89 4.79 2.74
N GLN A 15 -0.28 5.42 2.64
CA GLN A 15 -1.35 5.36 3.64
C GLN A 15 -2.69 5.01 2.98
N LYS A 16 -3.61 4.46 3.77
CA LYS A 16 -5.02 4.29 3.40
C LYS A 16 -5.65 5.67 3.13
N GLY A 17 -6.46 5.77 2.07
CA GLY A 17 -7.12 7.02 1.66
C GLY A 17 -6.26 7.93 0.80
N GLY A 18 -5.22 7.40 0.16
CA GLY A 18 -4.30 8.17 -0.69
C GLY A 18 -3.79 7.35 -1.87
N THR A 19 -2.66 7.78 -2.43
CA THR A 19 -1.98 7.05 -3.49
C THR A 19 -0.66 6.51 -2.95
N THR A 20 -0.42 5.22 -3.15
CA THR A 20 0.86 4.59 -2.79
C THR A 20 2.00 5.12 -3.67
N GLY A 21 3.24 4.96 -3.20
CA GLY A 21 4.44 5.39 -3.95
C GLY A 21 4.59 4.71 -5.32
N CYS A 22 3.93 3.58 -5.56
CA CYS A 22 3.90 2.91 -6.87
C CYS A 22 2.68 3.25 -7.73
N GLY A 23 1.86 4.23 -7.33
CA GLY A 23 0.70 4.69 -8.09
C GLY A 23 -0.63 3.97 -7.79
N THR A 24 -0.65 2.98 -6.88
CA THR A 24 -1.91 2.34 -6.47
C THR A 24 -2.77 3.30 -5.65
N ASN A 25 -4.02 3.50 -6.06
CA ASN A 25 -4.98 4.31 -5.30
C ASN A 25 -5.66 3.47 -4.21
N THR A 26 -5.49 3.85 -2.94
CA THR A 26 -6.06 3.15 -1.77
C THR A 26 -7.44 3.67 -1.37
N ASN A 27 -8.00 4.63 -2.12
CA ASN A 27 -9.41 5.03 -2.02
C ASN A 27 -10.33 4.04 -2.76
N VAL A 28 -9.77 3.31 -3.73
CA VAL A 28 -10.50 2.26 -4.44
C VAL A 28 -10.53 1.03 -3.55
N HIS A 29 -11.74 0.59 -3.18
CA HIS A 29 -11.97 -0.46 -2.19
C HIS A 29 -11.23 -0.20 -0.87
N SER A 30 -11.52 0.95 -0.22
CA SER A 30 -10.90 1.36 1.05
C SER A 30 -10.88 0.27 2.13
N ASP A 31 -11.85 -0.63 2.17
CA ASP A 31 -11.92 -1.75 3.10
C ASP A 31 -10.83 -2.81 2.89
N HIS A 32 -10.27 -2.89 1.68
CA HIS A 32 -9.14 -3.78 1.37
C HIS A 32 -7.79 -3.23 1.85
N TRP A 33 -7.76 -2.00 2.36
CA TRP A 33 -6.54 -1.32 2.74
C TRP A 33 -6.49 -1.10 4.25
N VAL A 34 -5.36 -1.48 4.86
CA VAL A 34 -5.08 -1.26 6.28
C VAL A 34 -3.72 -0.58 6.43
N ASN A 35 -3.65 0.46 7.26
CA ASN A 35 -2.38 1.07 7.62
C ASN A 35 -1.57 0.06 8.45
N THR A 36 -0.31 -0.14 8.09
CA THR A 36 0.59 -1.09 8.75
C THR A 36 1.97 -0.46 8.92
N ASN A 37 2.75 -1.03 9.83
CA ASN A 37 4.19 -0.75 9.97
C ASN A 37 5.05 -1.92 9.45
N GLU A 38 4.43 -2.93 8.81
CA GLU A 38 5.14 -4.01 8.14
C GLU A 38 6.07 -3.48 7.04
N LYS A 39 7.16 -4.22 6.78
CA LYS A 39 8.07 -3.93 5.68
C LYS A 39 7.34 -3.88 4.33
N ILE A 40 7.79 -3.01 3.44
CA ILE A 40 7.26 -2.90 2.07
C ILE A 40 7.58 -4.21 1.33
N THR A 41 6.56 -4.90 0.86
CA THR A 41 6.68 -6.12 0.06
C THR A 41 6.36 -5.89 -1.42
N CYS A 42 5.85 -4.71 -1.77
CA CYS A 42 5.64 -4.31 -3.15
C CYS A 42 6.98 -4.13 -3.88
N ASP A 43 7.19 -4.87 -4.98
CA ASP A 43 8.38 -4.77 -5.83
C ASP A 43 8.27 -3.72 -6.95
N LYS A 44 7.19 -2.94 -6.98
CA LYS A 44 7.03 -1.89 -7.99
C LYS A 44 7.94 -0.70 -7.70
N ASN A 45 8.51 -0.15 -8.77
CA ASN A 45 9.25 1.11 -8.73
C ASN A 45 8.40 2.22 -8.08
N GLY A 46 9.03 3.00 -7.20
CA GLY A 46 8.38 4.03 -6.37
C GLY A 46 7.96 3.55 -4.96
N CYS A 47 7.74 2.24 -4.76
CA CYS A 47 7.60 1.66 -3.41
C CYS A 47 8.94 1.22 -2.80
N LYS A 48 9.84 0.63 -3.59
CA LYS A 48 11.23 0.29 -3.21
C LYS A 48 12.25 1.32 -3.72
N ASN A 49 12.07 2.60 -3.38
CA ASN A 49 13.12 3.62 -3.55
C ASN A 49 13.41 4.30 -2.21
#